data_AF-A0A7S1LWJ3-F1
#
_entry.id   AF-A0A7S1LWJ3-F1
#
_cell.length_a   1.000
_cell.length_b   1.000
_cell.length_c   1.000
_cell.angle_alpha   90.00
_cell.angle_beta   90.00
_cell.angle_gamma   90.00
#
_symmetry.space_group_name_H-M   'P 1'
#
loop_
_entity.id
_entity.type
_entity.pdbx_description
1 polymer ?
#
loop_
_entity_poly.entity_id
_entity_poly.type
_entity_poly.pdbx_seq_one_letter_code
_entity_poly.pdbx_strand_id
1 'polypeptide(L)'
;KPGWISERPGAVLTFRLSFGAEPKLLFTFLRTYENIGSAVLRFGGHGGGFAVEGLDTTHNVSQSYTLWFNAKTHMRQKWVNGVHGFSVAPYSQDLRLQVTAPGAKFKLISIVSC
;
A
#
# COMPACT_ATOMS: atom_id res chain seq x y z
N LYS A 1 -0.98 8.12 -13.75
CA LYS A 1 -1.56 7.09 -14.64
C LYS A 1 -1.09 5.71 -14.16
N PRO A 2 -1.96 4.70 -14.09
CA PRO A 2 -3.35 4.76 -13.65
C PRO A 2 -3.53 3.97 -12.34
N GLY A 3 -4.65 4.21 -11.66
CA GLY A 3 -5.13 3.27 -10.66
C GLY A 3 -5.23 1.86 -11.24
N TRP A 4 -5.10 0.86 -10.40
CA TRP A 4 -5.18 -0.55 -10.76
C TRP A 4 -6.34 -1.20 -10.06
N ILE A 5 -7.01 -2.12 -10.73
CA ILE A 5 -8.07 -2.95 -10.15
C ILE A 5 -7.60 -4.40 -10.27
N SER A 6 -7.62 -5.16 -9.17
CA SER A 6 -7.38 -6.59 -9.26
C SER A 6 -8.55 -7.28 -9.97
N GLU A 7 -8.25 -7.98 -11.06
CA GLU A 7 -9.25 -8.70 -11.88
C GLU A 7 -9.49 -10.12 -11.39
N ARG A 8 -8.56 -10.68 -10.60
CA ARG A 8 -8.62 -12.05 -10.08
C ARG A 8 -7.95 -12.19 -8.71
N PRO A 9 -8.33 -13.20 -7.90
CA PRO A 9 -7.61 -13.54 -6.68
C PRO A 9 -6.14 -13.84 -6.95
N GLY A 10 -5.27 -13.37 -6.07
CA GLY A 10 -3.82 -13.50 -6.19
C GLY A 10 -3.18 -12.59 -7.24
N ALA A 11 -3.91 -11.61 -7.81
CA ALA A 11 -3.33 -10.67 -8.75
C ALA A 11 -2.23 -9.83 -8.07
N VAL A 12 -1.12 -9.64 -8.78
CA VAL A 12 0.05 -8.90 -8.31
C VAL A 12 0.35 -7.75 -9.25
N LEU A 13 0.57 -6.57 -8.69
CA LEU A 13 1.12 -5.42 -9.40
C LEU A 13 2.45 -5.03 -8.76
N THR A 14 3.48 -4.78 -9.58
CA THR A 14 4.82 -4.41 -9.09
C THR A 14 5.18 -3.01 -9.55
N PHE A 15 5.66 -2.19 -8.61
CA PHE A 15 6.18 -0.85 -8.85
C PHE A 15 7.67 -0.80 -8.57
N ARG A 16 8.41 -0.09 -9.40
CA ARG A 16 9.79 0.33 -9.12
C ARG A 16 9.73 1.70 -8.45
N LEU A 17 10.27 1.79 -7.25
CA LEU A 17 10.23 2.97 -6.41
C LEU A 17 11.64 3.46 -6.10
N SER A 18 11.75 4.77 -6.02
CA SER A 18 12.94 5.48 -5.59
C SER A 18 12.58 6.42 -4.46
N PHE A 19 13.47 6.54 -3.49
CA PHE A 19 13.30 7.37 -2.30
C PHE A 19 14.43 8.39 -2.19
N GLY A 20 14.13 9.55 -1.61
CA GLY A 20 15.11 10.57 -1.27
C GLY A 20 15.69 10.39 0.13
N ALA A 21 16.07 11.50 0.75
CA ALA A 21 16.70 11.53 2.07
C ALA A 21 15.78 11.02 3.19
N GLU A 22 14.46 11.25 3.05
CA GLU A 22 13.43 10.80 3.99
C GLU A 22 12.45 9.86 3.28
N PRO A 23 12.69 8.53 3.28
CA PRO A 23 11.85 7.59 2.57
C PRO A 23 10.39 7.64 3.06
N LYS A 24 9.49 8.19 2.26
CA LYS A 24 8.05 8.26 2.54
C LYS A 24 7.27 7.65 1.39
N LEU A 25 6.22 6.93 1.74
CA LEU A 25 5.29 6.36 0.79
C LEU A 25 3.89 6.90 1.04
N LEU A 26 3.23 7.36 -0.01
CA LEU A 26 1.80 7.60 -0.03
C LEU A 26 1.15 6.52 -0.88
N PHE A 27 0.18 5.84 -0.29
CA PHE A 27 -0.56 4.75 -0.91
C PHE A 27 -2.05 5.07 -0.85
N THR A 28 -2.64 5.37 -2.00
CA THR A 28 -4.04 5.76 -2.12
C THR A 28 -4.84 4.66 -2.80
N PHE A 29 -5.92 4.22 -2.18
CA PHE A 29 -6.77 3.14 -2.66
C PHE A 29 -8.24 3.42 -2.36
N LEU A 30 -9.14 2.67 -2.99
CA LEU A 30 -10.57 2.77 -2.71
C LEU A 30 -10.90 1.95 -1.47
N ARG A 31 -11.65 2.56 -0.54
CA ARG A 31 -12.42 1.84 0.48
C ARG A 31 -13.91 1.91 0.13
N THR A 32 -14.62 0.81 0.30
CA THR A 32 -16.07 0.72 0.05
C THR A 32 -16.72 -0.29 0.99
N TYR A 33 -18.04 -0.28 1.06
CA TYR A 33 -18.85 -1.10 1.96
C TYR A 33 -19.20 -2.49 1.39
N GLU A 34 -18.98 -2.73 0.08
CA GLU A 34 -19.29 -4.01 -0.57
C GLU A 34 -18.35 -4.36 -1.71
N ASN A 35 -18.24 -5.66 -2.02
CA ASN A 35 -17.55 -6.20 -3.20
C ASN A 35 -16.10 -5.73 -3.38
N ILE A 36 -15.39 -5.48 -2.28
CA ILE A 36 -13.98 -5.14 -2.25
C ILE A 36 -13.24 -5.99 -1.22
N GLY A 37 -11.97 -6.31 -1.50
CA GLY A 37 -11.09 -7.06 -0.64
C GLY A 37 -9.96 -6.21 -0.08
N SER A 38 -8.95 -6.91 0.44
CA SER A 38 -7.71 -6.32 0.93
C SER A 38 -6.59 -6.44 -0.10
N ALA A 39 -5.48 -5.74 0.16
CA ALA A 39 -4.21 -5.98 -0.51
C ALA A 39 -3.08 -6.10 0.51
N VAL A 40 -2.02 -6.80 0.12
CA VAL A 40 -0.79 -6.93 0.91
C VAL A 40 0.35 -6.25 0.15
N LEU A 41 0.98 -5.29 0.82
CA LEU A 41 2.15 -4.55 0.35
C LEU A 41 3.43 -5.25 0.82
N ARG A 42 4.37 -5.51 -0.09
CA ARG A 42 5.68 -6.11 0.22
C ARG A 42 6.80 -5.41 -0.53
N PHE A 43 7.89 -5.06 0.15
CA PHE A 43 9.12 -4.62 -0.49
C PHE A 43 10.06 -5.82 -0.69
N GLY A 44 10.55 -6.02 -1.92
CA GLY A 44 11.49 -7.10 -2.22
C GLY A 44 12.75 -7.00 -1.36
N GLY A 45 13.16 -8.10 -0.73
CA GLY A 45 14.33 -8.16 0.15
C GLY A 45 14.09 -7.65 1.59
N HIS A 46 12.90 -7.11 1.89
CA HIS A 46 12.53 -6.69 3.23
C HIS A 46 11.50 -7.66 3.82
N GLY A 47 11.71 -8.07 5.08
CA GLY A 47 10.79 -8.96 5.78
C GLY A 47 9.48 -8.26 6.13
N GLY A 48 8.36 -8.98 6.00
CA GLY A 48 7.02 -8.52 6.41
C GLY A 48 6.14 -8.03 5.25
N GLY A 49 4.84 -8.24 5.39
CA GLY A 49 3.82 -7.71 4.48
C GLY A 49 2.83 -6.84 5.25
N PHE A 50 2.46 -5.71 4.69
CA PHE A 50 1.49 -4.80 5.30
C PHE A 50 0.13 -4.94 4.60
N ALA A 51 -0.89 -5.34 5.35
CA ALA A 51 -2.25 -5.48 4.83
C ALA A 51 -3.01 -4.16 4.86
N VAL A 52 -3.70 -3.85 3.77
CA VAL A 52 -4.62 -2.71 3.65
C VAL A 52 -6.02 -3.22 3.35
N GLU A 53 -6.98 -2.77 4.14
CA GLU A 53 -8.37 -3.21 4.05
C GLU A 53 -9.20 -2.26 3.18
N GLY A 54 -9.66 -2.75 2.04
CA GLY A 54 -10.60 -2.03 1.19
C GLY A 54 -12.01 -1.99 1.80
N LEU A 55 -12.39 -2.99 2.59
CA LEU A 55 -13.72 -3.03 3.18
C LEU A 55 -13.84 -1.97 4.29
N ASP A 56 -14.90 -1.16 4.23
CA ASP A 56 -15.28 -0.22 5.26
C ASP A 56 -16.78 -0.39 5.55
N THR A 57 -17.09 -1.12 6.61
CA THR A 57 -18.47 -1.35 7.07
C THR A 57 -19.01 -0.22 7.94
N THR A 58 -18.21 0.82 8.20
CA THR A 58 -18.63 1.95 9.04
C THR A 58 -19.32 3.06 8.25
N HIS A 59 -19.04 3.15 6.95
CA HIS A 59 -19.64 4.13 6.04
C HIS A 59 -20.20 3.42 4.82
N ASN A 60 -21.48 3.67 4.49
CA ASN A 60 -22.12 3.14 3.29
C ASN A 60 -21.75 3.96 2.03
N VAL A 61 -20.46 4.27 1.87
CA VAL A 61 -19.95 5.07 0.75
C VAL A 61 -18.65 4.47 0.21
N SER A 62 -18.37 4.72 -1.06
CA SER A 62 -17.05 4.51 -1.67
C SER A 62 -16.20 5.78 -1.52
N GLN A 63 -15.01 5.66 -0.96
CA GLN A 63 -14.11 6.81 -0.74
C GLN A 63 -12.65 6.45 -1.01
N SER A 64 -11.89 7.42 -1.52
CA SER A 64 -10.44 7.28 -1.58
C SER A 64 -9.85 7.41 -0.20
N TYR A 65 -8.95 6.50 0.15
CA TYR A 65 -8.22 6.53 1.41
C TYR A 65 -6.72 6.53 1.13
N THR A 66 -6.02 7.49 1.72
CA THR A 66 -4.57 7.65 1.55
C THR A 66 -3.87 7.30 2.86
N LEU A 67 -3.04 6.28 2.81
CA LEU A 67 -2.07 5.97 3.84
C LEU A 67 -0.77 6.69 3.49
N TRP A 68 -0.23 7.47 4.42
CA TRP A 68 1.16 7.90 4.35
C TRP A 68 1.93 7.18 5.45
N PHE A 69 3.15 6.73 5.19
CA PHE A 69 4.04 6.27 6.26
C PHE A 69 5.51 6.46 5.87
N ASN A 70 6.35 6.58 6.89
CA ASN A 70 7.80 6.61 6.75
C ASN A 70 8.28 5.18 6.49
N ALA A 71 8.85 4.92 5.31
CA ALA A 71 9.31 3.60 4.91
C ALA A 71 10.63 3.19 5.59
N LYS A 72 11.39 4.14 6.17
CA LYS A 72 12.67 3.88 6.87
C LYS A 72 12.48 3.22 8.23
N THR A 73 11.45 3.57 8.97
CA THR A 73 11.34 3.17 10.39
C THR A 73 10.74 1.79 10.57
N HIS A 74 11.29 0.99 11.50
CA HIS A 74 10.65 -0.25 11.98
C HIS A 74 9.60 0.00 13.06
N MET A 75 9.48 1.25 13.56
CA MET A 75 8.54 1.56 14.63
C MET A 75 7.12 1.69 14.10
N ARG A 76 6.17 1.27 14.93
CA ARG A 76 4.74 1.45 14.71
C ARG A 76 4.41 2.94 14.60
N GLN A 77 3.87 3.37 13.46
CA GLN A 77 3.52 4.77 13.22
C GLN A 77 2.08 5.04 13.66
N LYS A 78 1.92 5.82 14.73
CA LYS A 78 0.62 6.10 15.38
C LYS A 78 -0.41 6.73 14.43
N TRP A 79 0.05 7.58 13.51
CA TRP A 79 -0.81 8.34 12.59
C TRP A 79 -1.46 7.50 11.49
N VAL A 80 -1.13 6.20 11.42
CA VAL A 80 -1.43 5.35 10.26
C VAL A 80 -1.97 3.99 10.70
N ASN A 81 -2.83 3.97 11.73
CA ASN A 81 -3.33 2.74 12.37
C ASN A 81 -2.23 1.78 12.86
N GLY A 82 -0.99 2.24 12.98
CA GLY A 82 0.12 1.41 13.39
C GLY A 82 0.91 0.71 12.29
N VAL A 83 0.97 1.29 11.09
CA VAL A 83 1.88 0.78 10.05
C VAL A 83 3.32 0.81 10.54
N HIS A 84 4.03 -0.31 10.35
CA HIS A 84 5.49 -0.35 10.42
C HIS A 84 6.05 -0.02 9.04
N GLY A 85 7.11 0.79 8.98
CA GLY A 85 7.85 0.96 7.73
C GLY A 85 8.60 -0.32 7.34
N PHE A 86 9.27 -0.27 6.19
CA PHE A 86 9.92 -1.43 5.57
C PHE A 86 11.45 -1.37 5.68
N SER A 87 12.00 -0.53 6.55
CA SER A 87 13.46 -0.41 6.72
C SER A 87 14.19 0.07 5.47
N VAL A 88 13.52 0.87 4.65
CA VAL A 88 14.09 1.43 3.44
C VAL A 88 15.20 2.41 3.80
N ALA A 89 16.40 2.20 3.25
CA ALA A 89 17.51 3.13 3.44
C ALA A 89 17.27 4.45 2.66
N PRO A 90 17.71 5.61 3.17
CA PRO A 90 17.74 6.86 2.40
C PRO A 90 18.40 6.69 1.03
N TYR A 91 17.89 7.41 0.03
CA TYR A 91 18.40 7.41 -1.35
C TYR A 91 18.31 6.06 -2.10
N SER A 92 17.61 5.06 -1.54
CA SER A 92 17.39 3.77 -2.22
C SER A 92 16.71 3.96 -3.58
N GLN A 93 17.22 3.26 -4.58
CA GLN A 93 16.73 3.29 -5.96
C GLN A 93 16.28 1.89 -6.39
N ASP A 94 15.35 1.83 -7.35
CA ASP A 94 14.85 0.59 -7.98
C ASP A 94 14.30 -0.46 -6.98
N LEU A 95 13.75 0.00 -5.86
CA LEU A 95 13.07 -0.88 -4.91
C LEU A 95 11.76 -1.37 -5.49
N ARG A 96 11.51 -2.68 -5.38
CA ARG A 96 10.29 -3.30 -5.90
C ARG A 96 9.24 -3.40 -4.81
N LEU A 97 8.17 -2.61 -4.94
CA LEU A 97 6.95 -2.75 -4.15
C LEU A 97 5.97 -3.65 -4.89
N GLN A 98 5.61 -4.77 -4.28
CA GLN A 98 4.56 -5.66 -4.74
C GLN A 98 3.26 -5.39 -4.00
N VAL A 99 2.18 -5.22 -4.75
CA VAL A 99 0.81 -5.13 -4.25
C VAL A 99 0.10 -6.41 -4.65
N THR A 100 -0.27 -7.24 -3.69
CA THR A 100 -0.97 -8.52 -3.93
C THR A 100 -2.40 -8.42 -3.43
N ALA A 101 -3.39 -8.69 -4.27
CA ALA A 101 -4.79 -8.79 -3.86
C ALA A 101 -5.17 -10.28 -3.71
N PRO A 102 -5.18 -10.85 -2.49
CA PRO A 102 -5.30 -12.30 -2.30
C PRO A 102 -6.71 -12.84 -2.55
N GLY A 103 -7.75 -12.02 -2.37
CA GLY A 103 -9.15 -12.44 -2.43
C GLY A 103 -9.96 -11.62 -3.43
N ALA A 104 -10.96 -10.90 -2.90
CA ALA A 104 -11.84 -10.07 -3.69
C ALA A 104 -11.12 -8.90 -4.40
N LYS A 105 -11.86 -8.21 -5.27
CA LYS A 105 -11.41 -7.03 -6.02
C LYS A 105 -10.79 -5.98 -5.10
N PHE A 106 -9.65 -5.42 -5.48
CA PHE A 106 -8.99 -4.31 -4.78
C PHE A 106 -8.70 -3.21 -5.79
N LYS A 107 -8.95 -1.94 -5.43
CA LYS A 107 -8.71 -0.80 -6.32
C LYS A 107 -7.66 0.13 -5.75
N LEU A 108 -6.47 0.07 -6.32
CA LEU A 108 -5.41 1.04 -6.14
C LEU A 108 -5.71 2.30 -6.96
N ILE A 109 -5.48 3.48 -6.40
CA ILE A 109 -5.64 4.77 -7.08
C ILE A 109 -4.27 5.34 -7.45
N SER A 110 -3.35 5.40 -6.50
CA SER A 110 -2.00 5.90 -6.73
C SER A 110 -0.99 5.42 -5.69
N ILE A 111 0.27 5.41 -6.10
CA ILE A 111 1.43 5.25 -5.23
C ILE A 111 2.39 6.40 -5.54
N VAL A 112 2.89 7.05 -4.50
CA VAL A 112 3.92 8.09 -4.60
C VAL A 112 5.03 7.74 -3.61
N SER A 113 6.28 7.75 -4.08
CA SER A 113 7.47 7.63 -3.25
C SER A 113 8.27 8.93 -3.30
N CYS A 114 8.79 9.35 -2.15
CA CYS A 114 9.69 10.51 -2.02
C CYS A 114 10.78 10.28 -0.98
#